data_AF-A0A1I5SDG4-F1
#
_entry.id   AF-A0A1I5SDG4-F1
#
_cell.length_a   1.000
_cell.length_b   1.000
_cell.length_c   1.000
_cell.angle_alpha   90.00
_cell.angle_beta   90.00
_cell.angle_gamma   90.00
#
_symmetry.space_group_name_H-M   'P 1'
#
loop_
_entity.id
_entity.type
_entity.pdbx_description
1 polymer ?
#
loop_
_entity_poly.entity_id
_entity_poly.type
_entity_poly.pdbx_seq_one_letter_code
_entity_poly.pdbx_strand_id
1 'polypeptide(L)'
;MAAPTVPASPAPTAFAATGFAAARSRAHGPTAALWHAVELHRPAGEVDGACELTLCGTLARVSVDEPWPTQARDVCVPCVVLSRSSAR
;
A
#
# COMPACT_ATOMS: atom_id res chain seq x y z
N MET A 1 5.64 -20.86 -40.68
CA MET A 1 5.93 -19.91 -39.59
C MET A 1 4.63 -19.68 -38.84
N ALA A 2 4.48 -20.24 -37.63
CA ALA A 2 3.27 -20.08 -36.82
C ALA A 2 3.30 -18.72 -36.11
N ALA A 3 2.19 -17.98 -36.15
CA ALA A 3 2.06 -16.69 -35.47
C ALA A 3 2.01 -16.90 -33.95
N PRO A 4 2.62 -16.01 -33.14
CA PRO A 4 2.50 -16.07 -31.69
C PRO A 4 1.06 -15.76 -31.27
N THR A 5 0.42 -16.71 -30.58
CA THR A 5 -0.88 -16.51 -29.95
C THR A 5 -0.70 -15.54 -28.78
N VAL A 6 -1.25 -14.34 -28.89
CA VAL A 6 -1.32 -13.38 -27.79
C VAL A 6 -2.35 -13.91 -26.79
N PRO A 7 -2.01 -14.11 -25.49
CA PRO A 7 -3.00 -14.51 -24.50
C PRO A 7 -4.05 -13.40 -24.37
N ALA A 8 -5.31 -13.82 -24.26
CA ALA A 8 -6.45 -12.91 -24.09
C ALA A 8 -6.27 -12.04 -22.82
N SER A 9 -6.64 -10.76 -22.93
CA SER A 9 -6.68 -9.83 -21.79
C SER A 9 -7.54 -10.43 -20.66
N PRO A 10 -7.06 -10.49 -19.41
CA PRO A 10 -7.90 -10.90 -18.31
C PRO A 10 -9.05 -9.91 -18.15
N ALA A 11 -10.26 -10.42 -17.90
CA ALA A 11 -11.42 -9.63 -17.55
C ALA A 11 -11.10 -8.72 -16.34
N PRO A 12 -11.72 -7.52 -16.22
CA PRO A 12 -11.50 -6.66 -15.06
C PRO A 12 -11.83 -7.44 -13.79
N THR A 13 -10.82 -7.66 -12.95
CA THR A 13 -10.97 -8.30 -11.64
C THR A 13 -12.01 -7.51 -10.87
N ALA A 14 -13.06 -8.16 -10.39
CA ALA A 14 -13.96 -7.56 -9.40
C ALA A 14 -13.10 -6.93 -8.29
N PHE A 15 -13.36 -5.66 -7.94
CA PHE A 15 -12.63 -4.96 -6.89
C PHE A 15 -12.66 -5.86 -5.65
N ALA A 16 -11.51 -6.41 -5.28
CA ALA A 16 -11.41 -7.33 -4.16
C ALA A 16 -11.81 -6.59 -2.87
N ALA A 17 -12.13 -7.36 -1.83
CA ALA A 17 -12.37 -6.83 -0.49
C ALA A 17 -11.27 -5.82 -0.12
N THR A 18 -11.68 -4.67 0.43
CA THR A 18 -10.77 -3.66 0.94
C THR A 18 -10.06 -4.18 2.18
N GLY A 19 -8.73 -4.16 2.16
CA GLY A 19 -7.87 -4.54 3.28
C GLY A 19 -7.01 -3.36 3.73
N PHE A 20 -6.50 -3.38 4.96
CA PHE A 20 -5.58 -2.35 5.46
C PHE A 20 -4.18 -2.92 5.68
N ALA A 21 -3.18 -2.22 5.18
CA ALA A 21 -1.76 -2.54 5.36
C ALA A 21 -0.98 -1.31 5.81
N ALA A 22 0.22 -1.52 6.35
CA ALA A 22 1.16 -0.45 6.62
C ALA A 22 2.06 -0.22 5.39
N ALA A 23 2.44 1.03 5.15
CA ALA A 23 3.48 1.38 4.20
C ALA A 23 4.61 2.15 4.87
N ARG A 24 5.85 1.84 4.51
CA ARG A 24 7.04 2.46 5.06
C ARG A 24 7.64 3.45 4.07
N SER A 25 7.72 4.72 4.46
CA SER A 25 8.43 5.72 3.65
C SER A 25 9.94 5.53 3.73
N ARG A 26 10.65 6.02 2.71
CA ARG A 26 12.12 6.12 2.76
C ARG A 26 12.52 7.36 3.54
N ALA A 27 13.56 7.26 4.36
CA ALA A 27 14.16 8.44 4.97
C ALA A 27 14.75 9.34 3.85
N HIS A 28 14.55 10.65 3.97
CA HIS A 28 15.08 11.62 3.01
C HIS A 28 15.63 12.86 3.74
N GLY A 29 16.95 13.04 3.65
CA GLY A 29 17.66 14.10 4.37
C GLY A 29 17.41 14.02 5.89
N PRO A 30 16.98 15.11 6.54
CA PRO A 30 16.69 15.10 7.98
C PRO A 30 15.37 14.40 8.34
N THR A 31 14.58 13.98 7.35
CA THR A 31 13.26 13.39 7.57
C THR A 31 13.40 11.90 7.84
N ALA A 32 13.03 11.46 9.03
CA ALA A 32 12.95 10.05 9.37
C ALA A 32 11.92 9.32 8.50
N ALA A 33 12.16 8.05 8.23
CA ALA A 33 11.16 7.18 7.66
C ALA A 33 9.97 7.04 8.64
N LEU A 34 8.76 7.03 8.10
CA LEU A 34 7.50 6.94 8.85
C LEU A 34 6.61 5.83 8.30
N TRP A 35 5.78 5.27 9.16
CA TRP A 35 4.72 4.32 8.80
C TRP A 35 3.44 5.07 8.44
N HIS A 36 2.80 4.62 7.36
CA HIS A 36 1.59 5.20 6.79
C HIS A 36 0.48 4.15 6.71
N ALA A 37 -0.77 4.61 6.88
CA ALA A 37 -1.95 3.78 6.66
C ALA A 37 -2.20 3.63 5.16
N VAL A 38 -2.48 2.42 4.70
CA VAL A 38 -2.86 2.16 3.30
C VAL A 38 -4.10 1.29 3.26
N GLU A 39 -5.10 1.74 2.50
CA GLU A 39 -6.22 0.92 2.07
C GLU A 39 -5.89 0.27 0.72
N LEU A 40 -5.98 -1.04 0.68
CA LEU A 40 -5.68 -1.86 -0.48
C LEU A 40 -6.99 -2.31 -1.12
N HIS A 41 -7.15 -1.96 -2.40
CA HIS A 41 -8.25 -2.41 -3.24
C HIS A 41 -7.86 -3.58 -4.15
N ARG A 42 -6.67 -4.14 -3.93
CA ARG A 42 -6.10 -5.26 -4.68
C ARG A 42 -5.80 -6.40 -3.69
N PRO A 43 -5.91 -7.67 -4.10
CA PRO A 43 -5.48 -8.79 -3.29
C PRO A 43 -4.01 -8.63 -2.86
N ALA A 44 -3.68 -8.99 -1.62
CA ALA A 44 -2.31 -8.86 -1.08
C ALA A 44 -1.26 -9.58 -1.94
N GLY A 45 -1.59 -10.75 -2.51
CA GLY A 45 -0.70 -11.49 -3.40
C GLY A 45 -0.37 -10.81 -4.73
N GLU A 46 -1.10 -9.74 -5.07
CA GLU A 46 -0.80 -8.89 -6.24
C GLU A 46 0.07 -7.68 -5.89
N VAL A 47 0.42 -7.48 -4.61
CA VAL A 47 1.29 -6.40 -4.12
C VAL A 47 2.65 -7.01 -3.78
N ASP A 48 3.60 -6.91 -4.71
CA ASP A 48 4.93 -7.53 -4.63
C ASP A 48 5.98 -6.65 -3.91
N GLY A 49 5.52 -5.67 -3.14
CA GLY A 49 6.38 -4.69 -2.49
C GLY A 49 7.08 -3.72 -3.44
N ALA A 50 6.99 -3.87 -4.77
CA ALA A 50 7.48 -2.87 -5.73
C ALA A 50 6.50 -1.69 -5.88
N CYS A 51 5.29 -1.81 -5.35
CA CYS A 51 4.32 -0.73 -5.28
C CYS A 51 4.81 0.39 -4.34
N GLU A 52 5.21 1.52 -4.93
CA GLU A 52 5.50 2.76 -4.23
C GLU A 52 4.35 3.75 -4.40
N LEU A 53 3.87 4.30 -3.29
CA LEU A 53 2.78 5.28 -3.25
C LEU A 53 3.32 6.62 -2.72
N THR A 54 2.82 7.73 -3.26
CA THR A 54 3.06 9.06 -2.70
C THR A 54 2.05 9.36 -1.60
N LEU A 55 2.44 9.13 -0.35
CA LEU A 55 1.63 9.40 0.84
C LEU A 55 2.24 10.56 1.60
N CYS A 56 1.42 11.56 1.93
CA CYS A 56 1.88 12.75 2.66
C CYS A 56 3.10 13.45 2.02
N GLY A 57 3.22 13.37 0.69
CA GLY A 57 4.34 13.94 -0.06
C GLY A 57 5.62 13.09 -0.11
N THR A 58 5.62 11.86 0.41
CA THR A 58 6.80 10.96 0.40
C THR A 58 6.48 9.62 -0.26
N LEU A 59 7.46 9.02 -0.93
CA LEU A 59 7.36 7.66 -1.46
C LEU A 59 7.40 6.63 -0.33
N ALA A 60 6.38 5.78 -0.26
CA ALA A 60 6.25 4.71 0.70
C ALA A 60 6.00 3.36 0.02
N ARG A 61 6.69 2.33 0.52
CA ARG A 61 6.55 0.94 0.09
C ARG A 61 5.48 0.27 0.92
N VAL A 62 4.52 -0.38 0.26
CA VAL A 62 3.49 -1.17 0.96
C VAL A 62 4.09 -2.46 1.51
N SER A 63 3.83 -2.74 2.79
CA SER A 63 4.19 -3.96 3.49
C SER A 63 2.92 -4.74 3.82
N VAL A 64 2.50 -5.66 2.95
CA VAL A 64 1.25 -6.42 3.12
C VAL A 64 1.24 -7.37 4.32
N ASP A 65 2.42 -7.82 4.76
CA ASP A 65 2.57 -8.64 5.97
C ASP A 65 2.50 -7.82 7.27
N GLU A 66 2.59 -6.48 7.18
CA GLU A 66 2.47 -5.59 8.32
C GLU A 66 1.04 -5.01 8.38
N PRO A 67 0.18 -5.50 9.28
CA PRO A 67 -1.19 -5.01 9.37
C PRO A 67 -1.23 -3.56 9.85
N TRP A 68 -2.26 -2.83 9.44
CA TRP A 68 -2.58 -1.54 10.06
C TRP A 68 -3.71 -1.70 11.08
N PRO A 69 -3.61 -1.11 12.29
CA PRO A 69 -2.50 -0.29 12.79
C PRO A 69 -1.25 -1.10 13.14
N THR A 70 -0.07 -0.57 12.77
CA THR A 70 1.23 -1.15 13.17
C THR A 70 1.53 -0.85 14.64
N GLN A 71 2.36 -1.69 15.28
CA GLN A 71 2.86 -1.47 16.65
C GLN A 71 4.06 -0.51 16.72
N ALA A 72 4.60 -0.09 15.57
CA ALA A 72 5.71 0.85 15.49
C ALA A 72 5.35 2.24 16.06
N ARG A 73 6.37 3.01 16.48
CA ARG A 73 6.17 4.33 17.11
C ARG A 73 6.30 5.51 16.14
N ASP A 74 7.04 5.29 15.07
CA ASP A 74 7.36 6.24 14.02
C ASP A 74 6.25 6.23 12.95
N VAL A 75 5.07 6.67 13.37
CA VAL A 75 3.85 6.68 12.55
C VAL A 75 3.52 8.10 12.12
N CYS A 76 3.10 8.27 10.87
CA CYS A 76 2.67 9.54 10.31
C CYS A 76 1.42 10.06 11.04
N VAL A 77 1.51 11.26 11.65
CA VAL A 77 0.41 11.86 12.44
C VAL A 77 -0.89 12.02 11.64
N PRO A 78 -0.90 12.55 10.40
CA PRO A 78 -2.10 12.56 9.55
C PRO A 78 -2.75 11.19 9.38
N CYS A 79 -1.95 10.14 9.13
CA CYS A 79 -2.48 8.78 8.97
C CYS A 79 -3.15 8.26 10.25
N VAL A 80 -2.57 8.54 11.43
CA VAL A 80 -3.19 8.17 12.72
C VAL A 80 -4.53 8.87 12.92
N VAL A 81 -4.61 10.17 12.59
CA VAL A 81 -5.84 10.95 12.76
C VAL A 81 -6.93 10.45 11.81
N LEU A 82 -6.61 10.27 10.52
CA LEU A 82 -7.57 9.86 9.50
C LEU A 82 -8.01 8.40 9.65
N SER A 83 -7.11 7.49 10.05
CA SER A 83 -7.47 6.07 10.20
C SER A 83 -8.45 5.83 11.36
N ARG A 84 -8.44 6.71 12.38
CA ARG A 84 -9.42 6.67 13.47
C ARG A 84 -10.83 7.11 13.03
N SER A 85 -10.90 7.99 12.03
CA SER A 85 -12.17 8.47 11.47
C SER A 85 -12.83 7.45 10.55
N SER A 86 -12.05 6.58 9.89
CA SER A 86 -12.56 5.53 9.00
C SER A 86 -13.08 4.28 9.75
N ALA A 87 -12.71 4.12 11.02
CA ALA A 87 -13.14 3.00 11.87
C ALA A 87 -14.52 3.21 12.53
N ARG A 88 -15.25 4.27 12.15
CA ARG A 88 -16.51 4.71 12.76
C ARG A 88 -17.63 4.67 11.73
#